data_AF-A0A957IP22-F1
#
_entry.id   AF-A0A957IP22-F1
#
_cell.length_a   1.000
_cell.length_b   1.000
_cell.length_c   1.000
_cell.angle_alpha   90.00
_cell.angle_beta   90.00
_cell.angle_gamma   90.00
#
_symmetry.space_group_name_H-M   'P 1'
#
loop_
_entity.id
_entity.type
_entity.pdbx_description
1 polymer ?
#
loop_
_entity_poly.entity_id
_entity_poly.type
_entity_poly.pdbx_seq_one_letter_code
_entity_poly.pdbx_strand_id
1 'polypeptide(L)'
;MTQLAEFLPDAKGEERESRHHTWFPEPVKSLDETGLSEAFLQDMVLKIMYHRGQVTGFQIADEVKLPFQSVLLPIMEFIKREQMCEVKGSGGLGAGTYQYVITNKGSARARERLEQTTYIGPAPVPWDEYVKAINAQGGNKLRVTPPMVGQALSHLVLSESIMSKVGPAINSGKSMFLYGPPGNGKTTIAESIGRLVLTNDMYIPYCVEVDGQIIKVYDEINHVRVPEADFLTHGRSGSSLTNRMDTRWVKIRRPVIMVGGELTLDGLELVFDRTNKYYEAPFQMKANGGMFLIDDFGRQQIRPRDLLNRWIVPMEKNVDFLSLVTGRKIEVPFKVLIVFSTNLPPRDLVDEAFLRRIRHKIEVTSPSFDEYREIFKRVAKARNVPYDDQAVVYLLQEYYI
;
A
#
# COMPACT_ATOMS: atom_id res chain seq x y z
N MET A 1 -63.87 -1.03 10.97
CA MET A 1 -63.04 -0.49 12.07
C MET A 1 -61.87 -1.46 12.24
N THR A 2 -61.07 -1.73 11.21
CA THR A 2 -60.08 -0.83 10.55
C THR A 2 -58.85 -0.62 11.44
N GLN A 3 -57.68 -0.89 10.86
CA GLN A 3 -56.31 -0.63 11.33
C GLN A 3 -55.64 -1.63 12.28
N LEU A 4 -54.92 -2.58 11.68
CA LEU A 4 -53.58 -3.03 12.11
C LEU A 4 -52.97 -3.94 11.02
N ALA A 5 -52.91 -3.43 9.79
CA ALA A 5 -52.29 -4.08 8.64
C ALA A 5 -51.46 -3.04 7.89
N GLU A 6 -50.30 -2.70 8.43
CA GLU A 6 -49.22 -1.98 7.76
C GLU A 6 -47.97 -2.14 8.63
N PHE A 7 -46.80 -2.30 8.01
CA PHE A 7 -45.48 -2.67 8.58
C PHE A 7 -45.12 -4.16 8.61
N LEU A 8 -45.18 -4.81 7.43
CA LEU A 8 -44.20 -5.81 7.04
C LEU A 8 -43.63 -5.38 5.68
N PRO A 9 -42.34 -5.00 5.57
CA PRO A 9 -41.73 -4.81 4.27
C PRO A 9 -41.48 -6.17 3.61
N ASP A 10 -41.87 -6.25 2.34
CA ASP A 10 -41.72 -7.39 1.44
C ASP A 10 -40.32 -8.04 1.50
N ALA A 11 -40.27 -9.29 1.96
CA ALA A 11 -39.10 -10.16 1.90
C ALA A 11 -38.88 -10.73 0.47
N LYS A 12 -38.86 -9.86 -0.54
CA LYS A 12 -38.50 -10.18 -1.94
C LYS A 12 -37.75 -9.00 -2.56
N GLY A 13 -36.53 -8.75 -2.09
CA GLY A 13 -35.71 -7.63 -2.60
C GLY A 13 -34.22 -7.68 -2.29
N GLU A 14 -33.67 -8.79 -1.78
CA GLU A 14 -32.25 -8.88 -1.37
C GLU A 14 -31.47 -10.01 -2.07
N GLU A 15 -31.80 -10.32 -3.33
CA GLU A 15 -30.85 -10.96 -4.25
C GLU A 15 -30.43 -9.96 -5.34
N ARG A 16 -29.96 -8.79 -4.90
CA ARG A 16 -29.15 -7.93 -5.77
C ARG A 16 -27.70 -8.32 -5.56
N GLU A 17 -27.14 -8.97 -6.58
CA GLU A 17 -25.71 -9.20 -6.81
C GLU A 17 -24.81 -8.32 -5.94
N SER A 18 -24.14 -8.93 -4.96
CA SER A 18 -23.06 -8.28 -4.21
C SER A 18 -21.84 -8.10 -5.12
N ARG A 19 -21.96 -7.23 -6.12
CA ARG A 19 -20.82 -6.71 -6.86
C ARG A 19 -20.00 -5.89 -5.89
N HIS A 20 -18.94 -6.48 -5.35
CA HIS A 20 -17.90 -5.76 -4.61
C HIS A 20 -17.52 -4.51 -5.41
N HIS A 21 -18.01 -3.34 -4.99
CA HIS A 21 -17.58 -2.07 -5.57
C HIS A 21 -16.16 -1.83 -5.11
N THR A 22 -15.22 -2.33 -5.91
CA THR A 22 -13.82 -1.97 -5.83
C THR A 22 -13.75 -0.50 -6.22
N TRP A 23 -13.32 0.35 -5.30
CA TRP A 23 -13.10 1.77 -5.58
C TRP A 23 -12.19 1.91 -6.80
N PHE A 24 -12.47 2.91 -7.63
CA PHE A 24 -11.79 3.12 -8.89
C PHE A 24 -11.48 4.62 -9.07
N PRO A 25 -10.27 4.97 -9.53
CA PRO A 25 -9.90 6.37 -9.74
C PRO A 25 -10.57 6.90 -11.01
N GLU A 26 -11.56 7.77 -10.84
CA GLU A 26 -12.28 8.42 -11.95
C GLU A 26 -11.32 9.21 -12.85
N PRO A 27 -11.52 9.22 -14.18
CA PRO A 27 -10.65 9.93 -15.10
C PRO A 27 -10.78 11.45 -14.91
N VAL A 28 -9.65 12.15 -14.93
CA VAL A 28 -9.58 13.62 -14.89
C VAL A 28 -9.95 14.19 -16.25
N LYS A 29 -10.95 15.07 -16.31
CA LYS A 29 -11.50 15.65 -17.55
C LYS A 29 -11.27 17.14 -17.70
N SER A 30 -10.69 17.78 -16.70
CA SER A 30 -10.36 19.21 -16.73
C SER A 30 -9.18 19.52 -15.81
N LEU A 31 -8.61 20.72 -15.95
CA LEU A 31 -7.59 21.22 -15.04
C LEU A 31 -8.10 21.31 -13.60
N ASP A 32 -9.34 21.77 -13.39
CA ASP A 32 -9.93 21.91 -12.06
C ASP A 32 -10.08 20.56 -11.34
N GLU A 33 -10.44 19.50 -12.08
CA GLU A 33 -10.56 18.14 -11.55
C GLU A 33 -9.22 17.54 -11.11
N THR A 34 -8.08 18.11 -11.52
CA THR A 34 -6.77 17.69 -10.99
C THR A 34 -6.63 18.01 -9.50
N GLY A 35 -7.33 19.06 -9.03
CA GLY A 35 -7.16 19.67 -7.72
C GLY A 35 -5.83 20.39 -7.52
N LEU A 36 -5.05 20.60 -8.59
CA LEU A 36 -3.78 21.32 -8.58
C LEU A 36 -3.96 22.69 -9.25
N SER A 37 -3.18 23.67 -8.81
CA SER A 37 -3.19 24.99 -9.45
C SER A 37 -2.52 24.96 -10.83
N GLU A 38 -2.95 25.85 -11.71
CA GLU A 38 -2.34 26.00 -13.04
C GLU A 38 -0.84 26.27 -12.94
N ALA A 39 -0.43 27.15 -12.02
CA ALA A 39 0.97 27.48 -11.78
C ALA A 39 1.80 26.26 -11.35
N PHE A 40 1.25 25.38 -10.52
CA PHE A 40 1.92 24.15 -10.10
C PHE A 40 2.19 23.23 -11.29
N LEU A 41 1.21 23.04 -12.17
CA LEU A 41 1.36 22.23 -13.38
C LEU A 41 2.33 22.86 -14.38
N GLN A 42 2.29 24.18 -14.57
CA GLN A 42 3.29 24.91 -15.38
C GLN A 42 4.70 24.63 -14.87
N ASP A 43 4.91 24.73 -13.56
CA ASP A 43 6.21 24.52 -12.93
C ASP A 43 6.70 23.07 -13.08
N MET A 44 5.80 22.07 -12.99
CA MET A 44 6.13 20.67 -13.30
C MET A 44 6.56 20.47 -14.75
N VAL A 45 5.78 21.01 -15.70
CA VAL A 45 6.07 20.89 -17.13
C VAL A 45 7.42 21.54 -17.48
N LEU A 46 7.69 22.73 -16.95
CA LEU A 46 8.96 23.42 -17.17
C LEU A 46 10.15 22.64 -16.59
N LYS A 47 10.01 22.01 -15.42
CA LYS A 47 11.06 21.14 -14.86
C LYS A 47 11.34 19.93 -15.75
N ILE A 48 10.30 19.30 -16.31
CA ILE A 48 10.45 18.17 -17.25
C ILE A 48 11.20 18.62 -18.50
N MET A 49 10.81 19.74 -19.11
CA MET A 49 11.48 20.28 -20.29
C MET A 49 12.94 20.67 -19.98
N TYR A 50 13.20 21.26 -18.81
CA TYR A 50 14.53 21.63 -18.38
C TYR A 50 15.46 20.41 -18.28
N HIS A 51 14.96 19.30 -17.74
CA HIS A 51 15.74 18.08 -17.59
C HIS A 51 15.91 17.29 -18.90
N ARG A 52 14.88 17.23 -19.75
CA ARG A 52 14.90 16.43 -21.00
C ARG A 52 15.41 17.21 -22.23
N GLY A 53 15.41 18.54 -22.20
CA GLY A 53 15.84 19.41 -23.29
C GLY A 53 14.85 19.50 -24.44
N GLN A 54 14.60 18.40 -25.15
CA GLN A 54 13.61 18.28 -26.22
C GLN A 54 12.60 17.18 -25.87
N VAL A 55 11.30 17.52 -25.85
CA VAL A 55 10.26 16.59 -25.41
C VAL A 55 8.94 16.87 -26.13
N THR A 56 8.17 15.81 -26.41
CA THR A 56 6.83 15.96 -27.01
C THR A 56 5.76 16.21 -25.96
N GLY A 57 4.64 16.81 -26.36
CA GLY A 57 3.48 16.98 -25.48
C GLY A 57 2.97 15.66 -24.88
N PHE A 58 2.95 14.58 -25.67
CA PHE A 58 2.58 13.26 -25.18
C PHE A 58 3.60 12.64 -24.22
N GLN A 59 4.90 12.90 -24.40
CA GLN A 59 5.91 12.47 -23.43
C GLN A 59 5.77 13.22 -22.10
N ILE A 60 5.46 14.51 -22.13
CA ILE A 60 5.15 15.28 -20.91
C ILE A 60 3.92 14.68 -20.23
N ALA A 61 2.85 14.42 -20.99
CA ALA A 61 1.61 13.82 -20.48
C ALA A 61 1.84 12.47 -19.81
N ASP A 62 2.66 11.61 -20.41
CA ASP A 62 3.01 10.32 -19.82
C ASP A 62 3.84 10.47 -18.54
N GLU A 63 4.78 11.43 -18.50
CA GLU A 63 5.61 11.69 -17.32
C GLU A 63 4.77 12.19 -16.14
N VAL A 64 3.90 13.19 -16.35
CA VAL A 64 3.04 13.74 -15.29
C VAL A 64 1.78 12.91 -15.03
N LYS A 65 1.50 11.90 -15.87
CA LYS A 65 0.30 11.05 -15.77
C LYS A 65 -1.02 11.84 -15.81
N LEU A 66 -1.10 12.87 -16.64
CA LEU A 66 -2.31 13.68 -16.85
C LEU A 66 -2.71 13.71 -18.33
N PRO A 67 -4.02 13.77 -18.65
CA PRO A 67 -4.48 13.79 -20.03
C PRO A 67 -3.97 15.02 -20.78
N PHE A 68 -3.42 14.79 -21.98
CA PHE A 68 -2.86 15.87 -22.78
C PHE A 68 -3.93 16.89 -23.19
N GLN A 69 -5.05 16.45 -23.75
CA GLN A 69 -6.02 17.35 -24.40
C GLN A 69 -6.78 18.23 -23.39
N SER A 70 -7.24 17.68 -22.28
CA SER A 70 -8.09 18.38 -21.31
C SER A 70 -7.32 19.12 -20.22
N VAL A 71 -6.07 18.73 -19.94
CA VAL A 71 -5.28 19.29 -18.85
C VAL A 71 -4.03 19.98 -19.37
N LEU A 72 -3.15 19.27 -20.08
CA LEU A 72 -1.86 19.84 -20.44
C LEU A 72 -1.90 20.81 -21.62
N LEU A 73 -2.80 20.66 -22.58
CA LEU A 73 -2.85 21.54 -23.74
C LEU A 73 -3.03 23.02 -23.33
N PRO A 74 -3.97 23.39 -22.45
CA PRO A 74 -4.05 24.75 -21.91
C PRO A 74 -2.76 25.22 -21.22
N ILE A 75 -2.11 24.37 -20.43
CA ILE A 75 -0.82 24.67 -19.77
C ILE A 75 0.26 24.97 -20.80
N MET A 76 0.37 24.12 -21.83
CA MET A 76 1.34 24.23 -22.91
C MET A 76 1.14 25.50 -23.74
N GLU A 77 -0.12 25.84 -24.04
CA GLU A 77 -0.48 27.09 -24.73
C GLU A 77 -0.12 28.32 -23.89
N PHE A 78 -0.35 28.27 -22.57
CA PHE A 78 0.04 29.33 -21.66
C PHE A 78 1.57 29.53 -21.65
N ILE A 79 2.35 28.48 -21.37
CA ILE A 79 3.82 28.62 -21.27
C ILE A 79 4.47 28.99 -22.61
N LYS A 80 3.85 28.60 -23.73
CA LYS A 80 4.26 29.02 -25.08
C LYS A 80 3.96 30.50 -25.32
N ARG A 81 2.75 30.97 -24.99
CA ARG A 81 2.36 32.39 -25.09
C ARG A 81 3.27 33.26 -24.24
N GLU A 82 3.64 32.79 -23.07
CA GLU A 82 4.59 33.45 -22.16
C GLU A 82 6.06 33.33 -22.59
N GLN A 83 6.34 32.76 -23.76
CA GLN A 83 7.70 32.58 -24.31
C GLN A 83 8.63 31.78 -23.38
N MET A 84 8.08 30.88 -22.56
CA MET A 84 8.86 29.97 -21.71
C MET A 84 9.26 28.68 -22.44
N CYS A 85 8.54 28.33 -23.50
CA CYS A 85 8.92 27.27 -24.44
C CYS A 85 8.60 27.65 -25.88
N GLU A 86 9.26 26.98 -26.82
CA GLU A 86 9.04 27.12 -28.26
C GLU A 86 8.83 25.75 -28.91
N VAL A 87 8.18 25.73 -30.07
CA VAL A 87 7.99 24.52 -30.87
C VAL A 87 9.06 24.48 -31.96
N LYS A 88 9.97 23.49 -31.92
CA LYS A 88 11.03 23.34 -32.94
C LYS A 88 10.60 22.51 -34.16
N GLY A 89 9.54 21.72 -34.04
CA GLY A 89 9.03 20.89 -35.12
C GLY A 89 7.76 20.14 -34.72
N SER A 90 7.15 19.46 -35.69
CA SER A 90 6.00 18.58 -35.48
C SER A 90 6.32 17.18 -35.95
N GLY A 91 6.16 16.18 -35.07
CA GLY A 91 6.31 14.77 -35.40
C GLY A 91 5.04 14.11 -35.97
N GLY A 92 3.95 14.87 -36.15
CA GLY A 92 2.66 14.35 -36.61
C GLY A 92 1.55 15.40 -36.64
N LEU A 93 0.30 14.95 -36.61
CA LEU A 93 -0.88 15.81 -36.51
C LEU A 93 -1.24 16.02 -35.03
N GLY A 94 -1.45 17.27 -34.64
CA GLY A 94 -1.94 17.65 -33.31
C GLY A 94 -0.84 18.06 -32.33
N ALA A 95 -1.21 18.96 -31.42
CA ALA A 95 -0.29 19.64 -30.50
C ALA A 95 0.46 18.71 -29.52
N GLY A 96 -0.01 17.47 -29.33
CA GLY A 96 0.67 16.46 -28.52
C GLY A 96 1.94 15.90 -29.16
N THR A 97 2.05 15.97 -30.49
CA THR A 97 3.22 15.50 -31.25
C THR A 97 4.27 16.57 -31.49
N TYR A 98 3.99 17.82 -31.12
CA TYR A 98 4.93 18.92 -31.24
C TYR A 98 6.15 18.70 -30.35
N GLN A 99 7.34 18.99 -30.89
CA GLN A 99 8.58 18.98 -30.14
C GLN A 99 8.77 20.35 -29.47
N TYR A 100 8.62 20.36 -28.15
CA TYR A 100 8.80 21.54 -27.33
C TYR A 100 10.23 21.63 -26.82
N VAL A 101 10.76 22.84 -26.82
CA VAL A 101 12.08 23.17 -26.27
C VAL A 101 11.94 24.34 -25.32
N ILE A 102 12.55 24.23 -24.16
CA ILE A 102 12.53 25.29 -23.15
C ILE A 102 13.38 26.49 -23.59
N THR A 103 12.90 27.70 -23.35
CA THR A 103 13.67 28.93 -23.61
C THR A 103 14.54 29.30 -22.42
N ASN A 104 15.34 30.37 -22.54
CA ASN A 104 16.07 30.93 -21.41
C ASN A 104 15.12 31.42 -20.28
N LYS A 105 13.97 32.03 -20.64
CA LYS A 105 12.95 32.47 -19.68
C LYS A 105 12.35 31.28 -18.93
N GLY A 106 11.97 30.23 -19.65
CA GLY A 106 11.48 28.99 -19.04
C GLY A 106 12.52 28.31 -18.15
N SER A 107 13.78 28.27 -18.60
CA SER A 107 14.89 27.66 -17.86
C SER A 107 15.18 28.39 -16.55
N ALA A 108 15.09 29.72 -16.54
CA ALA A 108 15.23 30.51 -15.32
C ALA A 108 14.14 30.17 -14.30
N ARG A 109 12.86 30.13 -14.73
CA ARG A 109 11.74 29.74 -13.87
C ARG A 109 11.84 28.30 -13.37
N ALA A 110 12.25 27.37 -14.23
CA ALA A 110 12.47 25.97 -13.83
C ALA A 110 13.54 25.85 -12.74
N ARG A 111 14.67 26.56 -12.86
CA ARG A 111 15.74 26.59 -11.84
C ARG A 111 15.24 27.14 -10.51
N GLU A 112 14.50 28.24 -10.51
CA GLU A 112 13.90 28.81 -9.30
C GLU A 112 12.97 27.80 -8.60
N ARG A 113 12.22 27.00 -9.36
CA ARG A 113 11.34 25.98 -8.78
C ARG A 113 12.06 24.73 -8.31
N LEU A 114 13.19 24.38 -8.91
CA LEU A 114 14.08 23.31 -8.43
C LEU A 114 14.71 23.66 -7.08
N GLU A 115 14.83 24.95 -6.73
CA GLU A 115 15.22 25.37 -5.38
C GLU A 115 14.17 25.04 -4.32
N GLN A 116 12.90 24.90 -4.70
CA GLN A 116 11.82 24.50 -3.78
C GLN A 116 11.65 22.99 -3.73
N THR A 117 11.63 22.33 -4.89
CA THR A 117 11.56 20.86 -4.98
C THR A 117 12.14 20.33 -6.28
N THR A 118 12.99 19.31 -6.17
CA THR A 118 13.60 18.64 -7.33
C THR A 118 12.68 17.59 -7.95
N TYR A 119 11.49 17.37 -7.37
CA TYR A 119 10.57 16.34 -7.84
C TYR A 119 10.18 16.54 -9.31
N ILE A 120 10.42 15.50 -10.12
CA ILE A 120 10.01 15.37 -11.52
C ILE A 120 9.39 13.98 -11.65
N GLY A 121 8.17 13.90 -12.19
CA GLY A 121 7.43 12.66 -12.31
C GLY A 121 5.90 12.89 -12.33
N PRO A 122 5.11 11.87 -11.95
CA PRO A 122 3.66 11.95 -11.92
C PRO A 122 3.15 13.12 -11.09
N ALA A 123 2.13 13.82 -11.57
CA ALA A 123 1.48 14.89 -10.84
C ALA A 123 0.89 14.33 -9.54
N PRO A 124 1.06 15.02 -8.39
CA PRO A 124 0.53 14.54 -7.14
C PRO A 124 -1.00 14.62 -7.11
N VAL A 125 -1.58 13.75 -6.29
CA VAL A 125 -3.00 13.78 -5.95
C VAL A 125 -3.19 14.63 -4.68
N PRO A 126 -4.18 15.52 -4.62
CA PRO A 126 -4.46 16.28 -3.40
C PRO A 126 -4.69 15.38 -2.18
N TRP A 127 -4.21 15.80 -1.02
CA TRP A 127 -4.29 15.04 0.23
C TRP A 127 -5.69 14.48 0.53
N ASP A 128 -6.72 15.31 0.39
CA ASP A 128 -8.09 14.91 0.71
C ASP A 128 -8.62 13.80 -0.20
N GLU A 129 -8.20 13.77 -1.47
CA GLU A 129 -8.55 12.70 -2.40
C GLU A 129 -7.85 11.38 -2.04
N TYR A 130 -6.59 11.45 -1.60
CA TYR A 130 -5.91 10.28 -1.02
C TYR A 130 -6.65 9.75 0.22
N VAL A 131 -7.02 10.63 1.15
CA VAL A 131 -7.75 10.25 2.37
C VAL A 131 -9.09 9.57 2.03
N LYS A 132 -9.87 10.16 1.11
CA LYS A 132 -11.14 9.59 0.64
C LYS A 132 -10.93 8.21 0.02
N ALA A 133 -9.95 8.07 -0.87
CA ALA A 133 -9.66 6.82 -1.57
C ALA A 133 -9.23 5.70 -0.62
N ILE A 134 -8.32 5.98 0.32
CA ILE A 134 -7.88 4.98 1.31
C ILE A 134 -9.02 4.59 2.24
N ASN A 135 -9.90 5.52 2.64
CA ASN A 135 -11.06 5.18 3.45
C ASN A 135 -12.08 4.30 2.69
N ALA A 136 -12.34 4.60 1.42
CA ALA A 136 -13.23 3.82 0.57
C ALA A 136 -12.68 2.39 0.32
N GLN A 137 -11.37 2.26 0.08
CA GLN A 137 -10.70 0.99 -0.16
C GLN A 137 -10.42 0.19 1.12
N GLY A 138 -10.13 0.88 2.22
CA GLY A 138 -9.80 0.31 3.52
C GLY A 138 -11.01 -0.18 4.32
N GLY A 139 -12.22 0.26 3.97
CA GLY A 139 -13.48 -0.19 4.57
C GLY A 139 -13.91 -1.60 4.13
N ASN A 140 -13.39 -2.10 3.01
CA ASN A 140 -13.61 -3.48 2.55
C ASN A 140 -12.80 -4.44 3.44
N LYS A 141 -13.34 -4.75 4.62
CA LYS A 141 -12.83 -5.80 5.50
C LYS A 141 -12.70 -7.07 4.69
N LEU A 142 -11.46 -7.52 4.50
CA LEU A 142 -11.14 -8.81 3.91
C LEU A 142 -11.99 -9.87 4.62
N ARG A 143 -12.99 -10.45 3.93
CA ARG A 143 -13.80 -11.54 4.50
C ARG A 143 -13.04 -12.83 4.29
N VAL A 144 -12.24 -13.19 5.27
CA VAL A 144 -11.48 -14.42 5.28
C VAL A 144 -12.37 -15.55 5.83
N THR A 145 -12.60 -16.57 5.02
CA THR A 145 -13.35 -17.75 5.43
C THR A 145 -12.39 -18.84 5.94
N PRO A 146 -12.84 -19.77 6.81
CA PRO A 146 -11.99 -20.87 7.27
C PRO A 146 -11.36 -21.70 6.13
N PRO A 147 -12.06 -22.02 5.03
CA PRO A 147 -11.45 -22.70 3.88
C PRO A 147 -10.31 -21.90 3.25
N MET A 148 -10.42 -20.57 3.13
CA MET A 148 -9.34 -19.73 2.61
C MET A 148 -8.11 -19.78 3.50
N VAL A 149 -8.30 -19.68 4.83
CA VAL A 149 -7.20 -19.82 5.80
C VAL A 149 -6.54 -21.18 5.66
N GLY A 150 -7.34 -22.25 5.62
CA GLY A 150 -6.85 -23.61 5.46
C GLY A 150 -6.05 -23.81 4.17
N GLN A 151 -6.52 -23.25 3.06
CA GLN A 151 -5.80 -23.31 1.78
C GLN A 151 -4.48 -22.54 1.82
N ALA A 152 -4.49 -21.31 2.35
CA ALA A 152 -3.26 -20.51 2.41
C ALA A 152 -2.23 -21.08 3.37
N LEU A 153 -2.65 -21.68 4.48
CA LEU A 153 -1.76 -22.32 5.45
C LEU A 153 -1.50 -23.80 5.15
N SER A 154 -2.06 -24.37 4.07
CA SER A 154 -1.99 -25.81 3.77
C SER A 154 -0.56 -26.36 3.62
N HIS A 155 0.37 -25.52 3.20
CA HIS A 155 1.78 -25.85 3.07
C HIS A 155 2.51 -25.91 4.42
N LEU A 156 1.91 -25.38 5.48
CA LEU A 156 2.39 -25.47 6.86
C LEU A 156 1.65 -26.58 7.60
N VAL A 157 2.34 -27.19 8.56
CA VAL A 157 1.73 -28.12 9.51
C VAL A 157 1.48 -27.32 10.77
N LEU A 158 0.22 -26.97 11.02
CA LEU A 158 -0.21 -26.15 12.14
C LEU A 158 -1.34 -26.84 12.89
N SER A 159 -1.38 -26.66 14.21
CA SER A 159 -2.48 -27.15 15.02
C SER A 159 -3.80 -26.44 14.67
N GLU A 160 -4.92 -27.15 14.82
CA GLU A 160 -6.26 -26.57 14.62
C GLU A 160 -6.52 -25.36 15.53
N SER A 161 -5.89 -25.33 16.70
CA SER A 161 -5.95 -24.21 17.65
C SER A 161 -5.32 -22.93 17.08
N ILE A 162 -4.23 -23.03 16.32
CA ILE A 162 -3.63 -21.86 15.64
C ILE A 162 -4.51 -21.43 14.47
N MET A 163 -4.95 -22.37 13.64
CA MET A 163 -5.79 -22.08 12.47
C MET A 163 -7.10 -21.37 12.86
N SER A 164 -7.75 -21.82 13.92
CA SER A 164 -9.00 -21.24 14.44
C SER A 164 -8.84 -19.82 15.01
N LYS A 165 -7.61 -19.42 15.42
CA LYS A 165 -7.31 -18.06 15.90
C LYS A 165 -6.92 -17.10 14.78
N VAL A 166 -6.23 -17.58 13.74
CA VAL A 166 -5.74 -16.74 12.64
C VAL A 166 -6.89 -16.10 11.85
N GLY A 167 -7.92 -16.88 11.47
CA GLY A 167 -9.05 -16.38 10.68
C GLY A 167 -9.78 -15.19 11.33
N PRO A 168 -10.25 -15.31 12.58
CA PRO A 168 -10.84 -14.20 13.32
C PRO A 168 -9.90 -12.99 13.49
N ALA A 169 -8.60 -13.24 13.64
CA ALA A 169 -7.62 -12.18 13.79
C ALA A 169 -7.54 -11.30 12.53
N ILE A 170 -7.43 -11.93 11.35
CA ILE A 170 -7.43 -11.22 10.07
C ILE A 170 -8.76 -10.50 9.83
N ASN A 171 -9.90 -11.16 10.04
CA ASN A 171 -11.23 -10.58 9.84
C ASN A 171 -11.50 -9.36 10.72
N SER A 172 -10.92 -9.32 11.92
CA SER A 172 -11.08 -8.17 12.80
C SER A 172 -10.33 -6.93 12.33
N GLY A 173 -9.32 -7.08 11.46
CA GLY A 173 -8.44 -5.99 11.02
C GLY A 173 -7.72 -5.29 12.18
N LYS A 174 -7.53 -6.00 13.29
CA LYS A 174 -6.84 -5.50 14.49
C LYS A 174 -5.48 -6.15 14.59
N SER A 175 -4.56 -5.46 15.27
CA SER A 175 -3.21 -5.94 15.44
C SER A 175 -3.15 -7.30 16.15
N MET A 176 -2.10 -8.06 15.83
CA MET A 176 -1.85 -9.35 16.44
C MET A 176 -0.39 -9.59 16.76
N PHE A 177 -0.15 -10.36 17.82
CA PHE A 177 1.15 -11.00 18.09
C PHE A 177 1.13 -12.43 17.58
N LEU A 178 2.18 -12.80 16.84
CA LEU A 178 2.63 -14.18 16.65
C LEU A 178 3.87 -14.37 17.53
N TYR A 179 3.77 -15.21 18.56
CA TYR A 179 4.88 -15.39 19.51
C TYR A 179 5.14 -16.86 19.82
N GLY A 180 6.35 -17.19 20.22
CA GLY A 180 6.73 -18.56 20.59
C GLY A 180 8.18 -18.87 20.24
N PRO A 181 8.67 -20.08 20.54
CA PRO A 181 10.07 -20.45 20.33
C PRO A 181 10.57 -20.20 18.89
N PRO A 182 11.86 -19.91 18.70
CA PRO A 182 12.45 -19.74 17.37
C PRO A 182 12.34 -21.03 16.55
N GLY A 183 12.26 -20.90 15.23
CA GLY A 183 12.18 -22.06 14.32
C GLY A 183 10.78 -22.64 14.07
N ASN A 184 9.74 -22.18 14.77
CA ASN A 184 8.37 -22.70 14.60
C ASN A 184 7.56 -22.04 13.46
N GLY A 185 8.22 -21.40 12.49
CA GLY A 185 7.54 -20.88 11.28
C GLY A 185 6.65 -19.64 11.46
N LYS A 186 6.86 -18.83 12.50
CA LYS A 186 6.09 -17.58 12.74
C LYS A 186 6.11 -16.63 11.53
N THR A 187 7.30 -16.37 10.98
CA THR A 187 7.46 -15.53 9.78
C THR A 187 6.72 -16.15 8.59
N THR A 188 6.79 -17.46 8.41
CA THR A 188 6.08 -18.17 7.34
C THR A 188 4.56 -18.12 7.50
N ILE A 189 4.04 -18.20 8.73
CA ILE A 189 2.61 -17.97 9.03
C ILE A 189 2.25 -16.53 8.66
N ALA A 190 3.04 -15.55 9.08
CA ALA A 190 2.80 -14.14 8.79
C ALA A 190 2.81 -13.83 7.29
N GLU A 191 3.75 -14.40 6.54
CA GLU A 191 3.81 -14.30 5.08
C GLU A 191 2.60 -14.95 4.42
N SER A 192 2.15 -16.11 4.92
CA SER A 192 0.96 -16.80 4.42
C SER A 192 -0.31 -15.98 4.67
N ILE A 193 -0.40 -15.33 5.82
CA ILE A 193 -1.44 -14.33 6.12
C ILE A 193 -1.32 -13.16 5.13
N GLY A 194 -0.11 -12.68 4.87
CA GLY A 194 0.17 -11.68 3.85
C GLY A 194 -0.38 -12.09 2.48
N ARG A 195 -0.16 -13.34 2.06
CA ARG A 195 -0.70 -13.89 0.80
C ARG A 195 -2.23 -13.90 0.75
N LEU A 196 -2.91 -14.15 1.87
CA LEU A 196 -4.37 -14.00 1.97
C LEU A 196 -4.80 -12.53 1.83
N VAL A 197 -4.04 -11.61 2.42
CA VAL A 197 -4.29 -10.16 2.29
C VAL A 197 -4.04 -9.68 0.85
N LEU A 198 -3.06 -10.27 0.17
CA LEU A 198 -2.65 -9.97 -1.20
C LEU A 198 -3.69 -10.36 -2.27
N THR A 199 -4.75 -11.11 -1.95
CA THR A 199 -5.71 -11.58 -2.97
C THR A 199 -6.57 -10.47 -3.57
N ASN A 200 -6.53 -9.27 -2.98
CA ASN A 200 -7.26 -8.12 -3.47
C ASN A 200 -6.29 -7.04 -3.96
N ASP A 201 -6.66 -6.41 -5.06
CA ASP A 201 -5.95 -5.26 -5.58
C ASP A 201 -6.45 -3.97 -4.91
N MET A 202 -5.65 -2.92 -5.01
CA MET A 202 -6.05 -1.56 -4.66
C MET A 202 -5.31 -0.55 -5.50
N TYR A 203 -5.79 0.68 -5.50
CA TYR A 203 -5.15 1.82 -6.15
C TYR A 203 -4.50 2.71 -5.10
N ILE A 204 -3.25 3.08 -5.35
CA ILE A 204 -2.54 4.12 -4.59
C ILE A 204 -1.98 5.16 -5.55
N PRO A 205 -1.87 6.43 -5.15
CA PRO A 205 -1.24 7.44 -5.99
C PRO A 205 0.27 7.25 -6.02
N TYR A 206 0.93 7.73 -7.08
CA TYR A 206 2.39 7.81 -7.10
C TYR A 206 2.92 8.67 -5.95
N CYS A 207 2.31 9.84 -5.79
CA CYS A 207 2.59 10.80 -4.74
C CYS A 207 1.35 11.63 -4.42
N VAL A 208 1.35 12.26 -3.26
CA VAL A 208 0.30 13.16 -2.80
C VAL A 208 0.85 14.55 -2.52
N GLU A 209 -0.01 15.55 -2.60
CA GLU A 209 0.33 16.95 -2.28
C GLU A 209 -0.43 17.40 -1.03
N VAL A 210 0.30 18.07 -0.14
CA VAL A 210 -0.25 18.76 1.03
C VAL A 210 0.58 20.01 1.31
N ASP A 211 -0.06 21.17 1.34
CA ASP A 211 0.59 22.48 1.60
C ASP A 211 1.79 22.80 0.70
N GLY A 212 1.67 22.49 -0.58
CA GLY A 212 2.74 22.63 -1.57
C GLY A 212 3.89 21.64 -1.40
N GLN A 213 3.80 20.70 -0.45
CA GLN A 213 4.78 19.64 -0.25
C GLN A 213 4.33 18.36 -0.94
N ILE A 214 5.28 17.67 -1.57
CA ILE A 214 5.04 16.39 -2.23
C ILE A 214 5.49 15.26 -1.30
N ILE A 215 4.62 14.27 -1.11
CA ILE A 215 4.92 13.03 -0.39
C ILE A 215 4.84 11.88 -1.38
N LYS A 216 5.97 11.21 -1.63
CA LYS A 216 6.01 9.98 -2.45
C LYS A 216 5.44 8.82 -1.66
N VAL A 217 4.46 8.14 -2.26
CA VAL A 217 3.74 7.03 -1.64
C VAL A 217 4.11 5.72 -2.32
N TYR A 218 3.95 5.66 -3.64
CA TYR A 218 4.33 4.49 -4.43
C TYR A 218 5.86 4.40 -4.58
N ASP A 219 6.37 3.17 -4.49
CA ASP A 219 7.72 2.79 -4.88
C ASP A 219 7.74 1.31 -5.30
N GLU A 220 8.76 0.92 -6.05
CA GLU A 220 8.89 -0.44 -6.61
C GLU A 220 9.39 -1.48 -5.60
N ILE A 221 9.91 -1.03 -4.44
CA ILE A 221 10.46 -1.90 -3.40
C ILE A 221 9.32 -2.48 -2.56
N ASN A 222 8.36 -1.63 -2.18
CA ASN A 222 7.27 -1.94 -1.26
C ASN A 222 5.96 -2.31 -1.99
N HIS A 223 5.82 -1.96 -3.28
CA HIS A 223 4.57 -2.16 -4.01
C HIS A 223 4.75 -2.97 -5.29
N VAL A 224 3.95 -4.02 -5.41
CA VAL A 224 3.87 -4.87 -6.60
C VAL A 224 2.73 -4.38 -7.49
N ARG A 225 3.06 -3.82 -8.66
CA ARG A 225 2.05 -3.41 -9.65
C ARG A 225 1.31 -4.61 -10.22
N VAL A 226 0.02 -4.42 -10.49
CA VAL A 226 -0.79 -5.39 -11.23
C VAL A 226 -0.64 -5.08 -12.73
N PRO A 227 -0.17 -6.03 -13.56
CA PRO A 227 0.02 -5.80 -15.00
C PRO A 227 -1.29 -5.43 -15.71
N GLU A 228 -1.19 -4.61 -16.76
CA GLU A 228 -2.37 -4.13 -17.48
C GLU A 228 -3.18 -5.21 -18.22
N ALA A 229 -2.56 -6.35 -18.54
CA ALA A 229 -3.24 -7.47 -19.21
C ALA A 229 -4.37 -8.08 -18.36
N ASP A 230 -4.27 -8.01 -17.02
CA ASP A 230 -5.25 -8.60 -16.11
C ASP A 230 -6.55 -7.78 -16.03
N PHE A 231 -6.58 -6.55 -16.56
CA PHE A 231 -7.78 -5.70 -16.63
C PHE A 231 -8.86 -6.22 -17.59
N LEU A 232 -8.50 -7.10 -18.52
CA LEU A 232 -9.39 -7.57 -19.60
C LEU A 232 -10.36 -8.69 -19.16
N THR A 233 -10.14 -9.28 -17.98
CA THR A 233 -10.97 -10.39 -17.46
C THR A 233 -12.33 -9.93 -16.90
N HIS A 234 -12.49 -8.63 -16.60
CA HIS A 234 -13.72 -8.07 -16.05
C HIS A 234 -14.39 -7.11 -17.06
N GLY A 235 -14.80 -7.67 -18.20
CA GLY A 235 -15.85 -7.16 -19.08
C GLY A 235 -15.87 -5.66 -19.39
N ARG A 236 -15.17 -5.25 -20.47
CA ARG A 236 -15.66 -4.32 -21.52
C ARG A 236 -14.55 -4.01 -22.52
N SER A 237 -14.72 -4.58 -23.72
CA SER A 237 -13.91 -4.44 -24.94
C SER A 237 -13.25 -3.06 -25.15
N GLY A 238 -11.96 -3.09 -25.52
CA GLY A 238 -11.48 -2.46 -26.76
C GLY A 238 -11.21 -0.94 -26.83
N SER A 239 -11.17 -0.17 -25.75
CA SER A 239 -10.65 1.21 -25.80
C SER A 239 -9.55 1.44 -24.76
N SER A 240 -8.47 2.14 -25.18
CA SER A 240 -7.29 2.46 -24.36
C SER A 240 -7.63 2.76 -22.89
N LEU A 241 -7.10 1.97 -21.96
CA LEU A 241 -7.29 2.08 -20.51
C LEU A 241 -6.93 3.49 -19.98
N THR A 242 -5.99 4.17 -20.66
CA THR A 242 -5.56 5.55 -20.35
C THR A 242 -6.68 6.59 -20.44
N ASN A 243 -7.77 6.31 -21.16
CA ASN A 243 -8.91 7.22 -21.29
C ASN A 243 -10.02 6.93 -20.27
N ARG A 244 -9.84 5.90 -19.42
CA ARG A 244 -10.88 5.41 -18.51
C ARG A 244 -10.57 5.64 -17.03
N MET A 245 -9.35 6.01 -16.66
CA MET A 245 -8.97 6.25 -15.26
C MET A 245 -7.94 7.36 -15.09
N ASP A 246 -7.86 7.94 -13.89
CA ASP A 246 -6.76 8.84 -13.52
C ASP A 246 -5.44 8.06 -13.37
N THR A 247 -4.52 8.29 -14.29
CA THR A 247 -3.22 7.59 -14.35
C THR A 247 -2.21 8.03 -13.29
N ARG A 248 -2.52 9.06 -12.48
CA ARG A 248 -1.74 9.38 -11.26
C ARG A 248 -1.86 8.28 -10.21
N TRP A 249 -2.83 7.38 -10.36
CA TRP A 249 -3.03 6.21 -9.52
C TRP A 249 -2.48 4.95 -10.18
N VAL A 250 -1.91 4.09 -9.35
CA VAL A 250 -1.33 2.81 -9.74
C VAL A 250 -2.11 1.70 -9.08
N LYS A 251 -2.54 0.72 -9.88
CA LYS A 251 -3.10 -0.51 -9.34
C LYS A 251 -1.98 -1.41 -8.84
N ILE A 252 -2.07 -1.77 -7.57
CA ILE A 252 -1.12 -2.64 -6.88
C ILE A 252 -1.85 -3.82 -6.24
N ARG A 253 -1.14 -4.92 -6.01
CA ARG A 253 -1.59 -5.89 -5.01
C ARG A 253 -1.54 -5.21 -3.65
N ARG A 254 -2.50 -5.49 -2.76
CA ARG A 254 -2.50 -4.89 -1.41
C ARG A 254 -1.13 -5.06 -0.74
N PRO A 255 -0.55 -3.99 -0.18
CA PRO A 255 0.84 -4.00 0.23
C PRO A 255 1.07 -4.96 1.41
N VAL A 256 2.15 -5.73 1.36
CA VAL A 256 2.64 -6.51 2.50
C VAL A 256 4.09 -6.08 2.71
N ILE A 257 4.29 -5.22 3.70
CA ILE A 257 5.61 -4.68 4.03
C ILE A 257 6.12 -5.43 5.26
N MET A 258 7.34 -5.93 5.20
CA MET A 258 8.01 -6.63 6.29
C MET A 258 9.26 -5.83 6.69
N VAL A 259 9.44 -5.62 7.99
CA VAL A 259 10.62 -4.97 8.57
C VAL A 259 11.13 -5.80 9.74
N GLY A 260 12.44 -5.91 9.88
CA GLY A 260 13.13 -6.63 10.93
C GLY A 260 13.85 -5.70 11.92
N GLY A 261 15.13 -5.99 12.16
CA GLY A 261 15.99 -5.25 13.10
C GLY A 261 16.37 -3.84 12.64
N GLU A 262 16.18 -3.53 11.36
CA GLU A 262 16.47 -2.27 10.69
C GLU A 262 15.39 -1.20 10.89
N LEU A 263 14.26 -1.53 11.51
CA LEU A 263 13.19 -0.58 11.77
C LEU A 263 13.69 0.52 12.73
N THR A 264 13.58 1.78 12.29
CA THR A 264 13.86 2.97 13.11
C THR A 264 12.56 3.74 13.43
N LEU A 265 12.56 4.59 14.47
CA LEU A 265 11.41 5.45 14.79
C LEU A 265 11.21 6.50 13.69
N ASP A 266 12.32 6.98 13.11
CA ASP A 266 12.30 7.93 11.99
C ASP A 266 11.62 7.31 10.75
N GLY A 267 11.76 5.99 10.55
CA GLY A 267 11.04 5.26 9.49
C GLY A 267 9.52 5.18 9.69
N LEU A 268 9.01 5.60 10.86
CA LEU A 268 7.60 5.74 11.17
C LEU A 268 7.09 7.18 11.01
N GLU A 269 7.96 8.13 10.67
CA GLU A 269 7.62 9.52 10.41
C GLU A 269 7.80 9.86 8.92
N LEU A 270 7.28 11.00 8.49
CA LEU A 270 7.56 11.50 7.14
C LEU A 270 9.03 11.84 7.01
N VAL A 271 9.74 11.16 6.10
CA VAL A 271 11.17 11.38 5.89
C VAL A 271 11.36 12.46 4.84
N PHE A 272 11.77 13.67 5.27
CA PHE A 272 12.09 14.77 4.36
C PHE A 272 13.50 14.63 3.80
N ASP A 273 13.61 14.44 2.49
CA ASP A 273 14.90 14.49 1.80
C ASP A 273 15.32 15.95 1.61
N ARG A 274 16.38 16.38 2.29
CA ARG A 274 16.86 17.78 2.22
C ARG A 274 17.51 18.13 0.88
N THR A 275 18.00 17.14 0.15
CA THR A 275 18.62 17.33 -1.16
C THR A 275 17.54 17.46 -2.22
N ASN A 276 16.57 16.56 -2.20
CA ASN A 276 15.51 16.53 -3.19
C ASN A 276 14.28 17.40 -2.85
N LYS A 277 14.13 17.76 -1.57
CA LYS A 277 13.09 18.64 -1.03
C LYS A 277 11.68 18.12 -1.33
N TYR A 278 11.47 16.85 -1.02
CA TYR A 278 10.17 16.20 -0.94
C TYR A 278 10.20 15.14 0.17
N TYR A 279 9.04 14.64 0.56
CA TYR A 279 8.92 13.61 1.58
C TYR A 279 8.80 12.21 0.96
N GLU A 280 9.31 11.23 1.67
CA GLU A 280 8.96 9.82 1.50
C GLU A 280 7.95 9.42 2.57
N ALA A 281 6.89 8.72 2.17
CA ALA A 281 5.88 8.20 3.09
C ALA A 281 6.50 7.11 4.01
N PRO A 282 6.12 7.07 5.31
CA PRO A 282 6.58 6.02 6.20
C PRO A 282 5.92 4.67 5.90
N PHE A 283 6.50 3.59 6.44
CA PHE A 283 6.09 2.22 6.12
C PHE A 283 4.62 1.94 6.39
N GLN A 284 4.05 2.44 7.50
CA GLN A 284 2.63 2.22 7.81
C GLN A 284 1.70 2.92 6.81
N MET A 285 2.12 4.05 6.23
CA MET A 285 1.36 4.76 5.21
C MET A 285 1.47 4.03 3.87
N LYS A 286 2.65 3.50 3.52
CA LYS A 286 2.85 2.65 2.34
C LYS A 286 2.10 1.32 2.45
N ALA A 287 1.97 0.77 3.66
CA ALA A 287 1.23 -0.45 3.95
C ALA A 287 -0.30 -0.26 4.09
N ASN A 288 -0.83 0.96 3.86
CA ASN A 288 -2.26 1.20 3.99
C ASN A 288 -3.09 0.30 3.05
N GLY A 289 -4.21 -0.21 3.57
CA GLY A 289 -5.02 -1.21 2.89
C GLY A 289 -4.43 -2.62 2.91
N GLY A 290 -3.24 -2.82 3.46
CA GLY A 290 -2.56 -4.11 3.48
C GLY A 290 -2.13 -4.54 4.87
N MET A 291 -0.94 -5.14 4.93
CA MET A 291 -0.33 -5.68 6.14
C MET A 291 1.06 -5.08 6.36
N PHE A 292 1.37 -4.78 7.62
CA PHE A 292 2.70 -4.38 8.06
C PHE A 292 3.21 -5.36 9.11
N LEU A 293 4.21 -6.15 8.74
CA LEU A 293 4.82 -7.17 9.58
C LEU A 293 6.12 -6.64 10.19
N ILE A 294 6.22 -6.74 11.51
CA ILE A 294 7.44 -6.44 12.26
C ILE A 294 7.97 -7.76 12.78
N ASP A 295 9.03 -8.27 12.15
CA ASP A 295 9.67 -9.52 12.55
C ASP A 295 10.74 -9.29 13.63
N ASP A 296 11.02 -10.35 14.40
CA ASP A 296 11.92 -10.34 15.55
C ASP A 296 11.68 -9.16 16.53
N PHE A 297 10.41 -8.83 16.76
CA PHE A 297 9.99 -7.78 17.68
C PHE A 297 10.53 -8.00 19.10
N GLY A 298 11.21 -7.00 19.64
CA GLY A 298 11.99 -7.11 20.88
C GLY A 298 13.50 -7.21 20.68
N ARG A 299 13.97 -7.34 19.44
CA ARG A 299 15.40 -7.39 19.10
C ARG A 299 15.88 -6.23 18.23
N GLN A 300 15.01 -5.24 18.01
CA GLN A 300 15.35 -3.98 17.34
C GLN A 300 16.26 -3.12 18.23
N GLN A 301 16.97 -2.17 17.59
CA GLN A 301 17.67 -1.10 18.30
C GLN A 301 16.71 -0.26 19.18
N ILE A 302 15.45 -0.18 18.79
CA ILE A 302 14.41 0.57 19.50
C ILE A 302 13.70 -0.32 20.50
N ARG A 303 13.39 0.25 21.66
CA ARG A 303 12.64 -0.46 22.70
C ARG A 303 11.21 -0.72 22.21
N PRO A 304 10.68 -1.95 22.35
CA PRO A 304 9.30 -2.29 21.99
C PRO A 304 8.25 -1.31 22.48
N ARG A 305 8.44 -0.79 23.70
CA ARG A 305 7.55 0.21 24.31
C ARG A 305 7.44 1.50 23.48
N ASP A 306 8.52 1.96 22.87
CA ASP A 306 8.54 3.21 22.11
C ASP A 306 7.78 3.05 20.78
N LEU A 307 7.97 1.92 20.10
CA LEU A 307 7.19 1.55 18.90
C LEU A 307 5.70 1.43 19.22
N LEU A 308 5.35 0.74 20.31
CA LEU A 308 3.93 0.62 20.68
C LEU A 308 3.33 1.95 21.12
N ASN A 309 4.06 2.79 21.86
CA ASN A 309 3.62 4.13 22.23
C ASN A 309 3.26 4.97 20.99
N ARG A 310 4.07 4.88 19.94
CA ARG A 310 3.84 5.58 18.69
C ARG A 310 2.54 5.16 17.99
N TRP A 311 2.11 3.92 18.18
CA TRP A 311 0.91 3.37 17.53
C TRP A 311 -0.30 3.15 18.43
N ILE A 312 -0.25 3.50 19.73
CA ILE A 312 -1.44 3.45 20.60
C ILE A 312 -2.62 4.16 19.93
N VAL A 313 -2.45 5.44 19.58
CA VAL A 313 -3.52 6.27 19.03
C VAL A 313 -3.90 5.82 17.61
N PRO A 314 -2.95 5.57 16.69
CA PRO A 314 -3.25 5.02 15.37
C PRO A 314 -4.07 3.73 15.39
N MET A 315 -3.74 2.78 16.27
CA MET A 315 -4.43 1.49 16.37
C MET A 315 -5.84 1.58 16.99
N GLU A 316 -6.05 2.55 17.88
CA GLU A 316 -7.35 2.79 18.52
C GLU A 316 -8.29 3.58 17.61
N LYS A 317 -7.80 4.69 17.03
CA LYS A 317 -8.61 5.62 16.25
C LYS A 317 -8.64 5.33 14.75
N ASN A 318 -7.77 4.44 14.25
CA ASN A 318 -7.51 4.21 12.82
C ASN A 318 -7.09 5.49 12.07
N VAL A 319 -6.40 6.39 12.77
CA VAL A 319 -5.85 7.64 12.24
C VAL A 319 -4.46 7.86 12.84
N ASP A 320 -3.48 8.04 11.98
CA ASP A 320 -2.11 8.40 12.32
C ASP A 320 -1.88 9.90 12.15
N PHE A 321 -1.00 10.48 12.96
CA PHE A 321 -0.66 11.90 12.92
C PHE A 321 0.80 12.04 12.54
N LEU A 322 1.06 12.53 11.34
CA LEU A 322 2.42 12.77 10.84
C LEU A 322 2.69 14.27 10.81
N SER A 323 3.95 14.64 11.04
CA SER A 323 4.36 16.05 11.05
C SER A 323 5.23 16.38 9.84
N LEU A 324 4.91 17.49 9.17
CA LEU A 324 5.78 18.09 8.15
C LEU A 324 6.91 18.88 8.84
N VAL A 325 8.00 19.17 8.13
CA VAL A 325 9.09 20.04 8.59
C VAL A 325 8.62 21.47 8.89
N THR A 326 7.46 21.88 8.37
CA THR A 326 6.80 23.14 8.70
C THR A 326 6.18 23.14 10.11
N GLY A 327 6.14 21.98 10.78
CA GLY A 327 5.47 21.78 12.06
C GLY A 327 3.97 21.49 11.95
N ARG A 328 3.39 21.56 10.74
CA ARG A 328 1.98 21.18 10.53
C ARG A 328 1.82 19.68 10.72
N LYS A 329 0.76 19.30 11.43
CA LYS A 329 0.32 17.91 11.58
C LYS A 329 -0.75 17.59 10.54
N ILE A 330 -0.66 16.39 9.97
CA ILE A 330 -1.63 15.87 9.02
C ILE A 330 -2.22 14.56 9.55
N GLU A 331 -3.51 14.34 9.29
CA GLU A 331 -4.23 13.13 9.67
C GLU A 331 -4.19 12.12 8.53
N VAL A 332 -3.48 11.01 8.75
CA VAL A 332 -3.32 9.93 7.78
C VAL A 332 -4.24 8.77 8.16
N PRO A 333 -5.08 8.25 7.24
CA PRO A 333 -5.82 7.03 7.50
C PRO A 333 -4.87 5.89 7.89
N PHE A 334 -5.22 5.17 8.95
CA PHE A 334 -4.44 4.02 9.41
C PHE A 334 -5.24 2.74 9.17
N LYS A 335 -5.17 2.25 7.92
CA LYS A 335 -5.94 1.09 7.42
C LYS A 335 -5.01 -0.10 7.20
N VAL A 336 -4.10 -0.34 8.13
CA VAL A 336 -3.07 -1.38 8.04
C VAL A 336 -3.29 -2.47 9.09
N LEU A 337 -3.15 -3.74 8.69
CA LEU A 337 -3.08 -4.85 9.63
C LEU A 337 -1.66 -4.97 10.16
N ILE A 338 -1.44 -4.59 11.42
CA ILE A 338 -0.13 -4.73 12.06
C ILE A 338 0.03 -6.13 12.65
N VAL A 339 1.10 -6.81 12.28
CA VAL A 339 1.49 -8.12 12.81
C VAL A 339 2.86 -8.00 13.45
N PHE A 340 2.96 -8.37 14.72
CA PHE A 340 4.23 -8.45 15.44
C PHE A 340 4.63 -9.91 15.57
N SER A 341 5.80 -10.29 15.05
CA SER A 341 6.40 -11.62 15.24
C SER A 341 7.53 -11.52 16.25
N THR A 342 7.54 -12.38 17.28
CA THR A 342 8.56 -12.35 18.33
C THR A 342 8.87 -13.73 18.90
N ASN A 343 10.12 -13.91 19.34
CA ASN A 343 10.54 -15.09 20.09
C ASN A 343 10.29 -14.95 21.61
N LEU A 344 9.89 -13.76 22.07
CA LEU A 344 9.67 -13.46 23.48
C LEU A 344 8.18 -13.49 23.82
N PRO A 345 7.79 -13.96 25.01
CA PRO A 345 6.42 -13.80 25.51
C PRO A 345 6.00 -12.32 25.51
N PRO A 346 4.78 -11.96 25.07
CA PRO A 346 4.33 -10.56 25.00
C PRO A 346 4.43 -9.78 26.33
N ARG A 347 4.27 -10.48 27.46
CA ARG A 347 4.41 -9.91 28.82
C ARG A 347 5.84 -9.45 29.16
N ASP A 348 6.84 -9.98 28.47
CA ASP A 348 8.25 -9.63 28.68
C ASP A 348 8.66 -8.44 27.80
N LEU A 349 7.82 -8.08 26.81
CA LEU A 349 8.05 -6.96 25.90
C LEU A 349 7.48 -5.65 26.44
N VAL A 350 6.26 -5.69 27.02
CA VAL A 350 5.52 -4.51 27.48
C VAL A 350 4.53 -4.84 28.61
N ASP A 351 4.05 -3.78 29.28
CA ASP A 351 3.05 -3.89 30.35
C ASP A 351 1.65 -4.32 29.86
N GLU A 352 0.79 -4.65 30.83
CA GLU A 352 -0.57 -5.12 30.57
C GLU A 352 -1.44 -4.09 29.85
N ALA A 353 -1.20 -2.78 30.04
CA ALA A 353 -1.98 -1.73 29.40
C ALA A 353 -1.75 -1.72 27.87
N PHE A 354 -0.53 -1.98 27.41
CA PHE A 354 -0.26 -2.17 25.98
C PHE A 354 -0.86 -3.46 25.45
N LEU A 355 -0.72 -4.56 26.19
CA LEU A 355 -1.25 -5.85 25.77
C LEU A 355 -2.77 -5.82 25.58
N ARG A 356 -3.51 -5.00 26.33
CA ARG A 356 -4.96 -4.82 26.15
C ARG A 356 -5.34 -4.19 24.80
N ARG A 357 -4.42 -3.44 24.16
CA ARG A 357 -4.64 -2.78 22.86
C ARG A 357 -4.36 -3.70 21.68
N ILE A 358 -3.55 -4.74 21.88
CA ILE A 358 -3.27 -5.77 20.87
C ILE A 358 -4.26 -6.91 21.09
N ARG A 359 -5.28 -6.96 20.22
CA ARG A 359 -6.44 -7.83 20.44
C ARG A 359 -6.07 -9.31 20.40
N HIS A 360 -5.24 -9.71 19.44
CA HIS A 360 -4.95 -11.12 19.20
C HIS A 360 -3.52 -11.46 19.61
N LYS A 361 -3.37 -12.56 20.34
CA LYS A 361 -2.07 -13.09 20.79
C LYS A 361 -2.07 -14.57 20.47
N ILE A 362 -1.41 -14.93 19.40
CA ILE A 362 -1.38 -16.29 18.87
C ILE A 362 -0.01 -16.88 19.23
N GLU A 363 -0.04 -17.85 20.12
CA GLU A 363 1.15 -18.62 20.48
C GLU A 363 1.39 -19.70 19.43
N VAL A 364 2.59 -19.72 18.87
CA VAL A 364 3.08 -20.71 17.92
C VAL A 364 4.03 -21.63 18.69
N THR A 365 3.44 -22.65 19.29
CA THR A 365 4.15 -23.65 20.08
C THR A 365 5.01 -24.55 19.20
N SER A 366 5.91 -25.30 19.83
CA SER A 366 6.63 -26.37 19.14
C SER A 366 5.63 -27.42 18.62
N PRO A 367 5.91 -28.03 17.46
CA PRO A 367 5.06 -29.08 16.91
C PRO A 367 5.00 -30.27 17.86
N SER A 368 3.83 -30.89 17.96
CA SER A 368 3.65 -32.20 18.57
C SER A 368 4.41 -33.28 17.79
N PHE A 369 4.54 -34.47 18.36
CA PHE A 369 5.18 -35.61 17.70
C PHE A 369 4.58 -35.90 16.31
N ASP A 370 3.25 -35.92 16.22
CA ASP A 370 2.55 -36.19 14.96
C ASP A 370 2.74 -35.07 13.94
N GLU A 371 2.72 -33.81 14.39
CA GLU A 371 2.99 -32.65 13.53
C GLU A 371 4.44 -32.67 13.02
N TYR A 372 5.41 -32.97 13.88
CA TYR A 372 6.82 -33.08 13.50
C TYR A 372 7.02 -34.20 12.48
N ARG A 373 6.39 -35.35 12.70
CA ARG A 373 6.42 -36.49 11.78
C ARG A 373 5.87 -36.11 10.41
N GLU A 374 4.77 -35.37 10.36
CA GLU A 374 4.19 -34.86 9.11
C GLU A 374 5.09 -33.82 8.43
N ILE A 375 5.70 -32.91 9.20
CA ILE A 375 6.72 -31.98 8.67
C ILE A 375 7.87 -32.76 8.02
N PHE A 376 8.39 -33.77 8.70
CA PHE A 376 9.50 -34.59 8.20
C PHE A 376 9.13 -35.32 6.91
N LYS A 377 7.93 -35.90 6.83
CA LYS A 377 7.39 -36.52 5.59
C LYS A 377 7.38 -35.53 4.42
N ARG A 378 6.87 -34.31 4.64
CA ARG A 378 6.79 -33.27 3.61
C ARG A 378 8.18 -32.82 3.14
N VAL A 379 9.11 -32.62 4.07
CA VAL A 379 10.49 -32.21 3.76
C VAL A 379 11.24 -33.33 3.03
N ALA A 380 11.11 -34.59 3.47
CA ALA A 380 11.70 -35.74 2.80
C ALA A 380 11.22 -35.85 1.35
N LYS A 381 9.90 -35.73 1.13
CA LYS A 381 9.31 -35.69 -0.21
C LYS A 381 9.83 -34.52 -1.06
N ALA A 382 9.90 -33.31 -0.50
CA ALA A 382 10.39 -32.13 -1.22
C ALA A 382 11.87 -32.23 -1.60
N ARG A 383 12.68 -32.92 -0.78
CA ARG A 383 14.10 -33.19 -1.02
C ARG A 383 14.36 -34.49 -1.77
N ASN A 384 13.32 -35.20 -2.18
CA ASN A 384 13.39 -36.49 -2.84
C ASN A 384 14.20 -37.56 -2.05
N VAL A 385 14.06 -37.55 -0.72
CA VAL A 385 14.66 -38.51 0.21
C VAL A 385 13.57 -39.51 0.66
N PRO A 386 13.84 -40.83 0.66
CA PRO A 386 12.90 -41.82 1.18
C PRO A 386 12.55 -41.55 2.65
N TYR A 387 11.27 -41.61 2.96
CA TYR A 387 10.80 -41.46 4.33
C TYR A 387 10.92 -42.78 5.08
N ASP A 388 11.58 -42.75 6.24
CA ASP A 388 11.64 -43.85 7.20
C ASP A 388 11.13 -43.38 8.56
N ASP A 389 10.10 -44.03 9.06
CA ASP A 389 9.48 -43.70 10.33
C ASP A 389 10.40 -43.96 11.53
N GLN A 390 11.20 -45.03 11.48
CA GLN A 390 12.10 -45.38 12.58
C GLN A 390 13.21 -44.36 12.72
N ALA A 391 13.73 -43.84 11.60
CA ALA A 391 14.71 -42.76 11.61
C ALA A 391 14.15 -41.48 12.24
N VAL A 392 12.87 -41.15 12.01
CA VAL A 392 12.23 -39.97 12.63
C VAL A 392 12.04 -40.17 14.14
N VAL A 393 11.59 -41.35 14.57
CA VAL A 393 11.48 -41.68 16.00
C VAL A 393 12.84 -41.54 16.68
N TYR A 394 13.90 -42.08 16.08
CA TYR A 394 15.27 -41.96 16.59
C TYR A 394 15.72 -40.51 16.72
N LEU A 395 15.53 -39.69 15.67
CA LEU A 395 15.89 -38.27 15.71
C LEU A 395 15.14 -37.51 16.80
N LEU A 396 13.84 -37.79 16.97
CA LEU A 396 13.02 -37.16 18.00
C LEU A 396 13.48 -37.54 19.41
N GLN A 397 13.79 -38.80 19.66
CA GLN A 397 14.21 -39.29 20.98
C GLN A 397 15.62 -38.86 21.36
N GLU A 398 16.54 -38.76 20.41
CA GLU A 398 17.97 -38.51 20.69
C GLU A 398 18.39 -37.05 20.56
N TYR A 399 17.68 -36.22 19.78
CA TYR A 399 18.13 -34.86 19.44
C TYR A 399 17.11 -33.75 19.70
N TYR A 400 15.82 -34.05 19.93
CA TYR A 400 14.77 -33.02 20.04
C TYR A 400 13.92 -33.09 21.31
N ILE A 401 13.70 -34.27 21.90
CA ILE A 401 13.17 -34.47 23.26
C ILE A 401 14.35 -34.50 24.24
#